data_AF-A0AAJ2JTU9-F1
#
_entry.id   AF-A0AAJ2JTU9-F1
#
_cell.length_a   1.000
_cell.length_b   1.000
_cell.length_c   1.000
_cell.angle_alpha   90.00
_cell.angle_beta   90.00
_cell.angle_gamma   90.00
#
_symmetry.space_group_name_H-M   'P 1'
#
loop_
_entity.id
_entity.type
_entity.pdbx_description
1 polymer ?
#
loop_
_entity_poly.entity_id
_entity_poly.type
_entity_poly.pdbx_seq_one_letter_code
_entity_poly.pdbx_strand_id
1 'polypeptide(L)' 'MSIEHITKKIKLAAIAKIRRAPIWASIRKFGLKRARTRRIITHPKRWRRTRIRV' A
#
# COMPACT_ATOMS: atom_id res chain seq x y z
N MET A 1 28.31 -8.21 -0.67
CA MET A 1 26.99 -7.87 -0.10
C MET A 1 26.31 -9.19 0.28
N SER A 2 26.05 -9.45 1.56
CA SER A 2 25.37 -10.69 1.97
C SER A 2 23.93 -10.74 1.41
N ILE A 3 23.42 -11.94 1.17
CA ILE A 3 22.06 -12.18 0.65
C ILE A 3 20.99 -11.51 1.53
N GLU A 4 21.21 -11.43 2.84
CA GLU A 4 20.30 -10.82 3.81
C GLU A 4 20.07 -9.33 3.54
N HIS A 5 21.12 -8.60 3.14
CA HIS A 5 21.02 -7.18 2.81
C HIS A 5 20.19 -6.93 1.55
N ILE A 6 20.28 -7.83 0.56
CA ILE A 6 19.53 -7.74 -0.68
C ILE A 6 18.05 -7.98 -0.41
N THR A 7 17.70 -9.04 0.33
CA THR A 7 16.32 -9.34 0.70
C THR A 7 15.67 -8.20 1.48
N LYS A 8 16.40 -7.60 2.43
CA LYS A 8 15.92 -6.43 3.18
C LYS A 8 15.64 -5.23 2.25
N LYS A 9 16.51 -4.97 1.28
CA LYS A 9 16.34 -3.90 0.30
C LYS A 9 15.10 -4.10 -0.57
N ILE A 10 14.87 -5.32 -1.05
CA ILE A 10 13.68 -5.67 -1.85
C ILE A 10 12.39 -5.45 -1.05
N LYS A 11 12.34 -5.92 0.20
CA LYS A 11 11.18 -5.73 1.08
C LYS A 11 10.90 -4.23 1.33
N LEU A 12 11.93 -3.43 1.60
CA LEU A 12 11.77 -1.98 1.80
C LEU A 12 11.26 -1.28 0.53
N ALA A 13 11.80 -1.65 -0.64
CA ALA A 13 11.36 -1.11 -1.92
C ALA A 13 9.89 -1.45 -2.22
N ALA A 14 9.46 -2.68 -1.90
CA ALA A 14 8.06 -3.08 -2.04
C ALA A 14 7.13 -2.27 -1.14
N ILE A 15 7.51 -2.06 0.13
CA ILE A 15 6.73 -1.25 1.08
C ILE A 15 6.59 0.20 0.61
N ALA A 16 7.67 0.79 0.08
CA ALA A 16 7.66 2.16 -0.44
C ALA A 16 6.72 2.35 -1.65
N LYS A 17 6.44 1.28 -2.40
CA LYS A 17 5.53 1.30 -3.55
C LYS A 17 4.04 1.22 -3.17
N ILE A 18 3.71 0.96 -1.90
CA ILE A 18 2.30 0.90 -1.45
C ILE A 18 1.67 2.28 -1.57
N ARG A 19 0.65 2.40 -2.42
CA ARG A 19 -0.10 3.63 -2.67
C ARG A 19 -1.58 3.45 -2.30
N ARG A 20 -2.27 4.58 -2.21
CA ARG A 20 -3.73 4.57 -2.03
C ARG A 20 -4.40 3.94 -3.25
N ALA A 21 -5.44 3.17 -3.01
CA ALA A 21 -6.25 2.57 -4.05
C ALA A 21 -6.88 3.68 -4.93
N PRO A 22 -6.83 3.54 -6.27
CA PRO A 22 -7.46 4.50 -7.17
C PRO A 22 -8.99 4.39 -7.12
N ILE A 23 -9.68 5.46 -7.52
CA ILE A 23 -11.15 5.55 -7.46
C ILE A 23 -11.80 4.47 -8.34
N TRP A 24 -11.27 4.23 -9.55
CA TRP A 24 -11.80 3.22 -10.46
C TRP A 24 -11.82 1.81 -9.84
N ALA A 25 -10.85 1.47 -8.99
CA ALA A 25 -10.82 0.17 -8.31
C ALA A 25 -11.95 0.04 -7.29
N SER A 26 -12.30 1.13 -6.62
CA SER A 26 -13.46 1.19 -5.71
C SER A 26 -14.78 1.11 -6.47
N ILE A 27 -14.87 1.77 -7.64
CA ILE A 27 -16.04 1.66 -8.54
C ILE A 27 -16.21 0.23 -9.02
N ARG A 28 -15.13 -0.43 -9.44
CA ARG A 28 -15.17 -1.83 -9.91
C ARG A 28 -15.63 -2.80 -8.81
N LYS A 29 -15.25 -2.56 -7.55
CA LYS A 29 -15.62 -3.43 -6.42
C LYS A 29 -17.02 -3.19 -5.88
N PHE A 30 -17.43 -1.92 -5.74
CA PHE A 30 -18.66 -1.55 -5.03
C PHE A 30 -19.78 -1.02 -5.94
N GLY A 31 -19.47 -0.70 -7.19
CA GLY A 31 -20.35 0.04 -8.10
C GLY A 31 -20.32 1.56 -7.87
N LEU A 32 -20.77 2.32 -8.87
CA LEU A 32 -20.70 3.79 -8.92
C LEU A 32 -21.40 4.47 -7.73
N LYS A 33 -22.61 4.02 -7.37
CA LYS A 33 -23.40 4.61 -6.27
C LYS A 33 -22.70 4.44 -4.91
N ARG A 34 -22.18 3.24 -4.63
CA ARG A 34 -21.56 2.91 -3.34
C ARG A 34 -20.11 3.40 -3.25
N ALA A 35 -19.39 3.54 -4.36
CA ALA A 35 -18.03 4.09 -4.37
C ALA A 35 -17.95 5.56 -3.94
N ARG A 36 -19.08 6.29 -3.95
CA ARG A 36 -19.19 7.65 -3.41
C ARG A 36 -18.96 7.68 -1.89
N THR A 37 -19.47 6.69 -1.17
CA THR A 37 -19.42 6.62 0.29
C THR A 37 -18.44 5.57 0.82
N ARG A 38 -18.20 4.49 0.08
CA ARG A 38 -17.31 3.37 0.46
C ARG A 38 -16.15 3.25 -0.52
N ARG A 39 -14.94 3.58 -0.05
CA ARG A 39 -13.69 3.45 -0.80
C ARG A 39 -12.88 2.26 -0.30
N ILE A 40 -12.06 1.69 -1.18
CA ILE A 40 -11.08 0.67 -0.77
C ILE A 40 -10.03 1.37 0.11
N ILE A 41 -9.99 0.97 1.37
CA ILE A 41 -9.01 1.50 2.32
C ILE A 41 -7.69 0.78 2.09
N THR A 42 -6.65 1.57 1.91
CA THR A 42 -5.26 1.11 1.78
C THR A 42 -4.43 1.98 2.70
N HIS A 43 -3.57 1.35 3.50
CA HIS A 43 -2.75 2.02 4.50
C HIS A 43 -1.30 2.07 4.04
N PRO A 44 -0.89 3.12 3.29
CA PRO A 44 0.51 3.32 2.99
C PRO A 44 1.28 3.55 4.31
N LYS A 45 2.33 2.76 4.55
CA LYS A 45 3.18 2.93 5.74
C LYS A 45 3.92 4.27 5.66
N ARG A 46 3.83 5.07 6.72
CA ARG A 46 4.57 6.32 6.85
C ARG A 46 5.72 6.11 7.84
N TRP A 47 6.94 6.43 7.42
CA TRP A 47 8.15 6.26 8.24
C TRP A 47 8.05 6.97 9.61
N ARG A 48 7.40 8.14 9.67
CA ARG A 48 7.18 8.88 10.92
C ARG A 48 6.15 8.26 11.86
N ARG A 49 5.13 7.56 11.33
CA ARG A 49 3.98 7.11 12.12
C ARG A 49 4.00 5.62 12.44
N THR A 50 4.78 4.83 11.72
CA THR A 50 4.75 3.37 11.85
C THR A 50 6.15 2.80 11.68
N ARG A 51 6.59 1.96 12.63
CA ARG A 51 7.86 1.25 12.50
C ARG A 51 7.74 0.20 11.38
N ILE A 52 8.66 0.24 10.43
CA ILE A 52 8.76 -0.73 9.34
C ILE A 52 9.56 -1.93 9.87
N ARG A 53 8.87 -2.97 10.34
CA ARG A 53 9.47 -4.26 10.69
C ARG A 53 9.73 -5.04 9.39
N VAL A 54 11.00 -5.25 9.03
CA VAL A 54 11.46 -5.92 7.80
C VAL A 54 12.55 -6.91 8.13
#